data_AF-A0A350AK47-F1
#
_entry.id   AF-A0A350AK47-F1
#
_cell.length_a   1.000
_cell.length_b   1.000
_cell.length_c   1.000
_cell.angle_alpha   90.00
_cell.angle_beta   90.00
_cell.angle_gamma   90.00
#
_symmetry.space_group_name_H-M   'P 1'
#
loop_
_entity.id
_entity.type
_entity.pdbx_description
1 polymer ?
#
loop_
_entity_poly.entity_id
_entity_poly.type
_entity_poly.pdbx_seq_one_letter_code
_entity_poly.pdbx_strand_id
1 'polypeptide(L)'
;MLFYPEYYRSLAVRLYNFDGKAVIPRETMVISYEEKTNPADKQTYKLITGVKTYPTYNEALSFIQSQQTGKYRIVSSNPFASPIPLDELKQYKPAYSSKVLITTSQTSKISEVKIFEYTPP
;
A
#
# COMPACT_ATOMS: atom_id res chain seq x y z
N MET A 1 6.00 4.42 10.16
CA MET A 1 5.47 3.08 9.87
C MET A 1 5.43 2.89 8.36
N LEU A 2 5.70 1.69 7.85
CA LEU A 2 5.66 1.39 6.41
C LEU A 2 4.65 0.28 6.14
N PHE A 3 3.90 0.45 5.06
CA PHE A 3 2.88 -0.49 4.60
C PHE A 3 3.38 -1.23 3.38
N TYR A 4 3.24 -2.54 3.42
CA TYR A 4 3.67 -3.44 2.36
C TYR A 4 2.54 -3.64 1.33
N PRO A 5 2.84 -4.08 0.10
CA PRO A 5 1.82 -4.32 -0.93
C PRO A 5 0.66 -5.22 -0.47
N GLU A 6 0.93 -6.19 0.41
CA GLU A 6 -0.05 -7.12 0.97
C GLU A 6 -1.14 -6.40 1.78
N TYR A 7 -0.79 -5.31 2.48
CA TYR A 7 -1.77 -4.47 3.17
C TYR A 7 -2.80 -3.92 2.18
N TYR A 8 -2.34 -3.37 1.06
CA TYR A 8 -3.19 -2.77 0.03
C TYR A 8 -4.01 -3.80 -0.76
N ARG A 9 -3.50 -5.03 -0.87
CA ARG A 9 -4.21 -6.15 -1.52
C ARG A 9 -5.31 -6.75 -0.65
N SER A 10 -5.28 -6.52 0.66
CA SER A 10 -6.31 -7.04 1.57
C SER A 10 -7.70 -6.49 1.19
N LEU A 11 -8.72 -7.35 1.24
CA LEU A 11 -10.08 -6.98 0.85
C LEU A 11 -10.60 -5.77 1.64
N ALA A 12 -10.33 -5.73 2.94
CA ALA A 12 -10.72 -4.62 3.82
C ALA A 12 -10.16 -3.28 3.34
N VAL A 13 -8.86 -3.21 2.98
CA VAL A 13 -8.25 -1.98 2.49
C VAL A 13 -8.74 -1.64 1.08
N ARG A 14 -8.87 -2.65 0.20
CA ARG A 14 -9.42 -2.44 -1.15
C ARG A 14 -10.81 -1.81 -1.12
N LEU A 15 -11.69 -2.29 -0.25
CA LEU A 15 -13.03 -1.74 -0.10
C LEU A 15 -13.03 -0.40 0.67
N TYR A 16 -12.40 -0.34 1.84
CA TYR A 16 -12.51 0.83 2.71
C TYR A 16 -11.74 2.05 2.17
N ASN A 17 -10.49 1.86 1.74
CA ASN A 17 -9.63 2.96 1.31
C ASN A 17 -9.91 3.36 -0.15
N PHE A 18 -10.28 2.40 -0.99
CA PHE A 18 -10.34 2.58 -2.45
C PHE A 18 -11.72 2.30 -3.05
N ASP A 19 -12.75 2.05 -2.24
CA ASP A 19 -14.12 1.76 -2.68
C ASP A 19 -14.23 0.56 -3.64
N GLY A 20 -13.28 -0.37 -3.58
CA GLY A 20 -13.17 -1.48 -4.52
C GLY A 20 -12.76 -1.08 -5.93
N LYS A 21 -12.42 0.20 -6.18
CA LYS A 21 -12.03 0.69 -7.51
C LYS A 21 -10.60 0.32 -7.83
N ALA A 22 -10.29 0.36 -9.13
CA ALA A 22 -8.92 0.28 -9.59
C ALA A 22 -8.09 1.45 -9.04
N VAL A 23 -6.82 1.20 -8.73
CA VAL A 23 -5.86 2.20 -8.28
C VAL A 23 -4.66 2.23 -9.20
N ILE A 24 -4.27 3.43 -9.62
CA ILE A 24 -3.00 3.67 -10.30
C ILE A 24 -2.15 4.56 -9.38
N PRO A 25 -0.99 4.09 -8.90
CA PRO A 25 -0.13 4.89 -8.04
C PRO A 25 0.42 6.09 -8.81
N ARG A 26 0.48 7.25 -8.14
CA ARG A 26 1.15 8.45 -8.70
C ARG A 26 2.67 8.33 -8.67
N GLU A 27 3.17 7.61 -7.68
CA GLU A 27 4.56 7.25 -7.51
C GLU A 27 4.65 5.94 -6.72
N THR A 28 5.76 5.24 -6.86
CA THR A 28 6.06 4.00 -6.16
C THR A 28 7.36 4.16 -5.39
N MET A 29 7.28 4.09 -4.06
CA MET A 29 8.46 4.13 -3.19
C MET A 29 9.09 2.75 -3.05
N VAL A 30 10.40 2.69 -3.23
CA VAL A 30 11.26 1.53 -2.99
C VAL A 30 12.22 1.85 -1.85
N ILE A 31 12.34 0.94 -0.91
CA ILE A 31 13.38 0.97 0.12
C ILE A 31 14.43 -0.10 -0.16
N SER A 32 15.68 0.18 0.17
CA SER A 32 16.72 -0.82 0.39
C SER A 32 16.90 -1.03 1.89
N TYR A 33 17.20 -2.25 2.31
CA TYR A 33 17.41 -2.56 3.72
C TYR A 33 18.42 -3.67 3.96
N GLU A 34 18.97 -3.68 5.16
CA GLU A 34 19.76 -4.77 5.73
C GLU A 34 19.00 -5.39 6.89
N GLU A 35 19.20 -6.68 7.13
CA GLU A 35 18.76 -7.31 8.37
C GLU A 35 19.88 -7.21 9.39
N LYS A 36 19.56 -6.61 10.54
CA LYS A 36 20.48 -6.49 11.67
C LYS A 36 19.87 -7.18 12.87
N THR A 37 20.73 -7.73 13.71
CA THR A 37 20.34 -8.31 14.99
C THR A 37 20.84 -7.39 16.08
N ASN A 38 19.96 -6.95 16.97
CA ASN A 38 20.38 -6.22 18.15
C ASN A 38 21.18 -7.17 19.08
N PRO A 39 22.43 -6.86 19.42
CA PRO A 39 23.26 -7.73 20.25
C PRO A 39 22.67 -8.01 21.64
N ALA A 40 21.92 -7.05 22.18
CA ALA A 40 21.41 -7.07 23.55
C ALA A 40 20.21 -8.01 23.75
N ASP A 41 19.22 -7.95 22.85
CA ASP A 41 17.95 -8.69 22.97
C ASP A 41 17.78 -9.79 21.90
N LYS A 42 18.78 -9.95 21.01
CA LYS A 42 18.76 -10.87 19.86
C LYS A 42 17.61 -10.65 18.88
N GLN A 43 16.91 -9.53 18.94
CA GLN A 43 15.83 -9.22 18.00
C GLN A 43 16.39 -8.81 16.65
N THR A 44 15.84 -9.40 15.58
CA THR A 44 16.15 -9.03 14.21
C THR A 44 15.26 -7.88 13.75
N TYR A 45 15.85 -6.86 13.14
CA TYR A 45 15.15 -5.73 12.54
C TYR A 45 15.70 -5.43 11.15
N LYS A 46 14.89 -4.74 10.34
CA LYS A 46 15.29 -4.25 9.02
C LYS A 46 15.76 -2.81 9.14
N LEU A 47 17.05 -2.57 8.97
CA LEU A 47 17.60 -1.22 8.86
C LEU A 47 17.43 -0.73 7.44
N ILE A 48 16.65 0.32 7.24
CA ILE A 48 16.52 0.98 5.93
C ILE A 48 17.84 1.68 5.63
N THR A 49 18.46 1.31 4.50
CA THR A 49 19.73 1.88 4.03
C THR A 49 19.53 2.91 2.93
N GLY A 50 18.34 2.96 2.33
CA GLY A 50 18.02 3.88 1.25
C GLY A 50 16.53 3.91 0.94
N VAL A 51 16.08 5.06 0.42
CA VAL A 51 14.71 5.31 -0.01
C VAL A 51 14.76 6.00 -1.36
N LYS A 52 13.99 5.50 -2.32
CA LYS A 52 13.87 6.09 -3.66
C LYS A 52 12.44 5.99 -4.17
N THR A 53 11.94 7.05 -4.79
CA THR A 53 10.64 7.06 -5.45
C THR A 53 10.80 6.97 -6.97
N TYR A 54 9.82 6.32 -7.59
CA TYR A 54 9.73 6.17 -9.05
C TYR A 54 8.36 6.69 -9.52
N PRO A 55 8.29 7.36 -10.68
CA PRO A 55 7.02 7.82 -11.27
C PRO A 55 6.02 6.69 -11.52
N THR A 56 6.50 5.49 -11.87
CA THR A 56 5.63 4.35 -12.19
C THR A 56 6.01 3.09 -11.42
N TYR A 57 5.02 2.23 -11.21
CA TYR A 57 5.23 0.91 -10.61
C TYR A 57 6.19 0.04 -11.44
N ASN A 58 6.08 0.10 -12.78
CA ASN A 58 6.93 -0.68 -13.67
C ASN A 58 8.39 -0.24 -13.62
N GLU A 59 8.66 1.06 -13.48
CA GLU A 59 10.03 1.57 -13.27
C GLU A 59 10.61 1.10 -11.93
N ALA A 60 9.82 1.16 -10.85
CA ALA A 60 10.22 0.63 -9.55
C ALA A 60 10.53 -0.87 -9.61
N LEU A 61 9.70 -1.65 -10.30
CA LEU A 61 9.93 -3.08 -10.53
C LEU A 61 11.20 -3.33 -11.35
N SER A 62 11.37 -2.60 -12.45
CA SER A 62 12.55 -2.73 -13.32
C SER A 62 13.83 -2.41 -12.55
N PHE A 63 13.80 -1.37 -11.71
CA PHE A 63 14.90 -1.06 -10.81
C PHE A 63 15.21 -2.24 -9.89
N ILE A 64 14.21 -2.77 -9.17
CA ILE A 64 14.43 -3.90 -8.24
C ILE A 64 14.98 -5.13 -8.97
N GLN A 65 14.45 -5.45 -10.15
CA GLN A 65 14.89 -6.57 -10.97
C GLN A 65 16.32 -6.40 -11.52
N SER A 66 16.77 -5.15 -11.72
CA SER A 66 18.14 -4.85 -12.17
C SER A 66 19.20 -4.99 -11.08
N GLN A 67 18.81 -5.05 -9.80
CA GLN A 67 19.75 -5.17 -8.70
C GLN A 67 20.24 -6.61 -8.53
N GLN A 68 21.56 -6.82 -8.64
CA GLN A 68 22.17 -8.15 -8.48
C GLN A 68 22.31 -8.57 -7.01
N THR A 69 22.43 -7.62 -6.10
CA THR A 69 22.63 -7.84 -4.66
C THR A 69 21.80 -6.84 -3.85
N GLY A 70 21.60 -7.13 -2.56
CA GLY A 70 20.81 -6.28 -1.66
C GLY A 70 19.35 -6.70 -1.52
N LYS A 71 18.67 -6.15 -0.51
CA LYS A 71 17.25 -6.42 -0.25
C LYS A 71 16.43 -5.16 -0.50
N TYR A 72 15.49 -5.26 -1.43
CA TYR A 72 14.62 -4.15 -1.81
C TYR A 72 13.15 -4.51 -1.61
N ARG A 73 12.34 -3.51 -1.26
CA ARG A 73 10.88 -3.65 -1.14
C ARG A 73 10.18 -2.40 -1.64
N ILE A 74 9.10 -2.60 -2.38
CA ILE A 74 8.09 -1.58 -2.64
C ILE A 74 7.26 -1.42 -1.36
N VAL A 75 7.12 -0.20 -0.87
CA VAL A 75 6.36 0.11 0.35
C VAL A 75 5.73 1.49 0.21
N SER A 76 4.83 1.84 1.12
CA SER A 76 4.30 3.21 1.24
C SER A 76 4.32 3.66 2.69
N SER A 77 4.48 4.95 2.92
CA SER A 77 4.39 5.58 4.23
C SER A 77 2.95 6.03 4.54
N ASN A 78 2.02 5.90 3.59
CA ASN A 78 0.64 6.33 3.72
C ASN A 78 -0.34 5.16 3.48
N PRO A 79 -1.12 4.73 4.49
CA PRO A 79 -2.06 3.61 4.35
C PRO A 79 -3.17 3.86 3.32
N PHE A 80 -3.45 5.11 2.98
CA PHE A 80 -4.49 5.50 2.02
C PHE A 80 -3.95 5.78 0.61
N ALA A 81 -2.65 5.60 0.37
CA ALA A 81 -2.03 5.73 -0.94
C ALA A 81 -1.24 4.46 -1.29
N SER A 82 -1.81 3.64 -2.17
CA SER A 82 -1.18 2.40 -2.62
C SER A 82 0.10 2.69 -3.40
N PRO A 83 1.22 1.99 -3.13
CA PRO A 83 2.44 2.07 -3.94
C PRO A 83 2.39 1.12 -5.15
N ILE A 84 1.33 0.31 -5.29
CA ILE A 84 1.15 -0.64 -6.39
C ILE A 84 -0.18 -0.42 -7.10
N PRO A 85 -0.29 -0.79 -8.39
CA PRO A 85 -1.57 -0.85 -9.07
C PRO A 85 -2.46 -1.91 -8.41
N LEU A 86 -3.75 -1.62 -8.35
CA LEU A 86 -4.77 -2.55 -7.87
C LEU A 86 -5.88 -2.62 -8.92
N ASP A 87 -6.32 -3.82 -9.25
CA ASP A 87 -7.48 -4.00 -10.12
C ASP A 87 -8.78 -3.65 -9.39
N GLU A 88 -9.83 -3.41 -10.15
CA GLU A 88 -11.18 -3.24 -9.61
C GLU A 88 -11.73 -4.56 -9.04
N LEU A 89 -12.45 -4.47 -7.93
CA LEU A 89 -13.22 -5.56 -7.32
C LEU A 89 -14.62 -5.64 -7.93
N LYS A 90 -14.76 -6.35 -9.04
CA LYS A 90 -16.02 -6.44 -9.81
C LYS A 90 -17.21 -7.05 -9.05
N GLN A 91 -16.94 -7.83 -8.00
CA GLN A 91 -17.95 -8.55 -7.22
C GLN A 91 -18.45 -7.76 -6.00
N TYR A 92 -18.03 -6.51 -5.82
CA TYR A 92 -18.46 -5.69 -4.69
C TYR A 92 -18.98 -4.34 -5.17
N LYS A 93 -20.15 -3.95 -4.68
CA LYS A 93 -20.77 -2.65 -5.00
C LYS A 93 -21.02 -1.85 -3.73
N PRO A 94 -20.78 -0.53 -3.72
CA PRO A 94 -21.11 0.30 -2.57
C PRO A 94 -22.63 0.33 -2.36
N ALA A 95 -23.07 -0.07 -1.17
CA ALA A 95 -24.49 -0.07 -0.78
C ALA A 95 -24.81 1.13 0.13
N TYR A 96 -23.86 1.53 0.96
CA TYR A 96 -24.02 2.68 1.86
C TYR A 96 -22.68 3.31 2.21
N SER A 97 -22.67 4.61 2.47
CA SER A 97 -21.55 5.34 3.03
C SER A 97 -22.07 6.37 4.03
N SER A 98 -21.50 6.40 5.23
CA SER A 98 -21.93 7.33 6.27
C SER A 98 -21.59 8.78 5.89
N LYS A 99 -22.39 9.71 6.40
CA LYS A 99 -22.12 11.16 6.27
C LYS A 99 -20.99 11.64 7.18
N VAL A 100 -20.63 10.86 8.20
CA VAL A 100 -19.48 11.14 9.07
C VAL A 100 -18.21 10.87 8.27
N LEU A 101 -17.35 11.87 8.19
CA LEU A 101 -16.10 11.80 7.43
C LEU A 101 -14.91 11.79 8.39
N ILE A 102 -13.94 10.91 8.10
CA ILE A 102 -12.64 10.91 8.76
C ILE A 102 -11.56 11.45 7.81
N THR A 103 -10.58 12.14 8.38
CA THR A 103 -9.44 12.70 7.64
C THR A 103 -8.37 11.64 7.45
N THR A 104 -7.98 11.36 6.20
CA THR A 104 -7.00 10.33 5.82
C THR A 104 -5.68 10.90 5.33
N SER A 105 -5.70 12.16 4.90
CA SER A 105 -4.54 12.99 4.60
C SER A 105 -4.92 14.47 4.78
N GLN A 106 -3.99 15.41 4.58
CA GLN A 106 -4.29 16.84 4.66
C GLN A 106 -5.44 17.28 3.73
N THR A 107 -5.66 16.56 2.62
CA THR A 107 -6.66 16.92 1.60
C THR A 107 -7.70 15.85 1.35
N SER A 108 -7.56 14.65 1.92
CA SER A 108 -8.44 13.51 1.66
C SER A 108 -9.29 13.18 2.87
N LYS A 109 -10.58 12.94 2.61
CA LYS A 109 -11.56 12.47 3.60
C LYS A 109 -12.30 11.26 3.03
N ILE A 110 -12.66 10.32 3.89
CA ILE A 110 -13.50 9.17 3.53
C ILE A 110 -14.61 9.01 4.55
N SER A 111 -15.71 8.36 4.17
CA SER A 111 -16.76 7.97 5.12
C SER A 111 -16.21 7.05 6.19
N GLU A 112 -16.55 7.34 7.44
CA GLU A 112 -16.15 6.55 8.61
C GLU A 112 -16.63 5.10 8.49
N VAL A 113 -17.88 4.92 8.02
CA VAL A 113 -18.51 3.62 7.80
C VAL A 113 -18.91 3.49 6.35
N LYS A 114 -18.61 2.33 5.76
CA LYS A 114 -18.98 1.96 4.39
C LYS A 114 -19.53 0.53 4.38
N ILE A 115 -20.62 0.31 3.66
CA ILE A 115 -21.23 -1.01 3.47
C ILE A 115 -21.16 -1.32 1.99
N PHE A 116 -20.74 -2.55 1.69
CA PHE A 116 -20.66 -3.06 0.33
C PHE A 116 -21.51 -4.33 0.21
N GLU A 117 -22.22 -4.44 -0.89
CA GLU A 117 -22.95 -5.65 -1.27
C GLU A 117 -22.02 -6.53 -2.12
N TYR A 118 -22.01 -7.83 -1.82
CA TYR A 118 -21.32 -8.82 -2.63
C TYR A 118 -22.25 -9.33 -3.73
N THR A 119 -21.83 -9.19 -4.99
CA THR A 119 -22.54 -9.72 -6.15
C THR A 119 -21.82 -10.97 -6.66
N PRO A 120 -22.36 -12.18 -6.44
CA PRO A 120 -21.77 -13.41 -6.95
C PRO A 120 -21.70 -13.40 -8.50
N PRO A 121 -20.76 -14.16 -9.07
CA PRO A 121 -20.59 -14.25 -10.52
C PRO A 121 -21.74 -14.96 -11.23
#